data_AF-A0A1F4Q2E2-F1
#
_entry.id   AF-A0A1F4Q2E2-F1
#
_cell.length_a   1.000
_cell.length_b   1.000
_cell.length_c   1.000
_cell.angle_alpha   90.00
_cell.angle_beta   90.00
_cell.angle_gamma   90.00
#
_symmetry.space_group_name_H-M   'P 1'
#
loop_
_entity.id
_entity.type
_entity.pdbx_description
1 polymer ?
#
loop_
_entity_poly.entity_id
_entity_poly.type
_entity_poly.pdbx_seq_one_letter_code
_entity_poly.pdbx_strand_id
1 'polypeptide(L)'
;MSDNKSALEKLEELIKNMWRNSGSASVIAAKHTEFIVEPKIFLGDKLNPDILKLLVLNYLAQTSRQDSGVGNIEATPEKLVIKSPKGKPLVIVRDRNIIQQYLAAKTPY
;
A
#
# COMPACT_ATOMS: atom_id res chain seq x y z
N MET A 1 -20.08 -20.07 -13.88
CA MET A 1 -19.30 -18.81 -13.79
C MET A 1 -18.67 -18.79 -12.41
N SER A 2 -17.35 -18.92 -12.34
CA SER A 2 -16.61 -19.10 -11.07
C SER A 2 -16.30 -17.74 -10.45
N ASP A 3 -17.22 -17.22 -9.65
CA ASP A 3 -17.10 -15.96 -8.88
C ASP A 3 -16.14 -16.06 -7.69
N ASN A 4 -14.99 -16.71 -7.85
CA ASN A 4 -13.97 -16.82 -6.82
C ASN A 4 -12.61 -16.37 -7.36
N LYS A 5 -12.54 -15.15 -7.90
CA LYS A 5 -11.24 -14.45 -7.95
C LYS A 5 -10.78 -14.22 -6.51
N SER A 6 -9.56 -14.64 -6.19
CA SER A 6 -9.01 -14.45 -4.86
C SER A 6 -8.98 -12.96 -4.50
N ALA A 7 -9.01 -12.63 -3.21
CA ALA A 7 -8.94 -11.22 -2.77
C ALA A 7 -7.71 -10.49 -3.34
N LEU A 8 -6.62 -11.24 -3.59
CA LEU A 8 -5.40 -10.72 -4.21
C LEU A 8 -5.58 -10.40 -5.69
N GLU A 9 -6.25 -11.27 -6.46
CA GLU A 9 -6.55 -11.02 -7.87
C GLU A 9 -7.48 -9.81 -8.05
N LYS A 10 -8.48 -9.67 -7.17
CA LYS A 10 -9.37 -8.50 -7.17
C LYS A 10 -8.61 -7.21 -6.85
N LEU A 11 -7.69 -7.25 -5.88
CA LEU A 11 -6.82 -6.12 -5.56
C LEU A 11 -5.92 -5.76 -6.75
N GLU A 12 -5.35 -6.77 -7.41
CA GLU A 12 -4.53 -6.59 -8.61
C GLU A 12 -5.30 -5.87 -9.71
N GLU A 13 -6.52 -6.33 -10.01
CA GLU A 13 -7.37 -5.72 -11.04
C GLU A 13 -7.73 -4.27 -10.69
N LEU A 14 -8.05 -3.99 -9.42
CA LEU A 14 -8.36 -2.62 -8.97
C LEU A 14 -7.17 -1.69 -9.14
N ILE A 15 -5.96 -2.12 -8.78
CA ILE A 15 -4.74 -1.32 -8.92
C ILE A 15 -4.41 -1.12 -10.40
N LYS A 16 -4.53 -2.15 -11.26
CA LYS A 16 -4.34 -2.02 -12.71
C LYS A 16 -5.33 -1.03 -13.32
N ASN A 17 -6.60 -1.13 -12.95
CA ASN A 17 -7.66 -0.25 -13.45
C ASN A 17 -7.45 1.20 -13.02
N MET A 18 -7.10 1.43 -11.76
CA MET A 18 -6.73 2.77 -11.27
C MET A 18 -5.59 3.37 -12.11
N TRP A 19 -4.52 2.59 -12.38
CA TRP A 19 -3.36 3.06 -13.13
C TRP A 19 -3.66 3.37 -14.60
N ARG A 20 -4.50 2.55 -15.25
CA ARG A 20 -4.98 2.79 -16.61
C ARG A 20 -5.84 4.07 -16.67
N ASN A 21 -6.70 4.27 -15.68
CA ASN A 21 -7.61 5.42 -15.63
C ASN A 21 -6.91 6.74 -15.24
N SER A 22 -5.81 6.69 -14.49
CA SER A 22 -5.04 7.89 -14.12
C SER A 22 -4.17 8.44 -15.25
N GLY A 23 -4.19 7.82 -16.44
CA GLY A 23 -3.44 8.27 -17.61
C GLY A 23 -1.91 8.20 -17.46
N SER A 24 -1.41 7.58 -16.39
CA SER A 24 0.01 7.56 -16.02
C SER A 24 0.74 6.32 -16.56
N ALA A 25 0.20 5.67 -17.59
CA ALA A 25 0.94 4.64 -18.29
C ALA A 25 2.07 5.34 -19.05
N SER A 26 3.32 5.16 -18.60
CA SER A 26 4.48 5.71 -19.29
C SER A 26 4.55 5.08 -20.68
N VAL A 27 4.10 5.83 -21.69
CA VAL A 27 4.30 5.47 -23.09
C VAL A 27 5.76 5.78 -23.41
N ILE A 28 6.55 4.74 -23.57
CA ILE A 28 7.93 4.89 -24.04
C ILE A 28 7.85 4.93 -25.57
N ALA A 29 7.96 6.14 -26.12
CA ALA A 29 8.09 6.35 -27.56
C ALA A 29 9.53 6.04 -27.98
N ALA A 30 9.73 4.91 -28.65
CA ALA A 30 10.93 4.61 -29.42
C ALA A 30 10.72 5.08 -30.87
N LYS A 31 11.81 5.36 -31.60
CA LYS A 31 11.80 6.01 -32.94
C LYS A 31 10.78 5.45 -33.96
N HIS A 32 10.34 4.19 -33.82
CA HIS A 32 9.36 3.53 -34.70
C HIS A 32 8.34 2.65 -33.95
N THR A 33 8.20 2.79 -32.63
CA THR A 33 7.27 1.96 -31.83
C THR A 33 6.96 2.62 -30.49
N GLU A 34 5.73 2.45 -30.03
CA GLU A 34 5.29 2.83 -28.70
C GLU A 34 5.10 1.58 -27.84
N PHE A 35 5.65 1.60 -26.63
CA PHE A 35 5.41 0.56 -25.63
C PHE A 35 4.67 1.15 -24.45
N ILE A 36 3.61 0.46 -24.02
CA ILE A 36 2.92 0.75 -22.77
C ILE A 36 3.58 -0.09 -21.68
N VAL A 37 4.22 0.57 -20.72
CA VAL A 37 4.78 -0.12 -19.55
C VAL A 37 3.67 -0.31 -18.51
N GLU A 38 3.19 -1.54 -18.39
CA GLU A 38 2.27 -1.88 -17.30
C GLU A 38 3.04 -2.09 -15.99
N PRO A 39 2.53 -1.56 -14.87
CA PRO A 39 3.15 -1.75 -13.56
C PRO A 39 3.08 -3.22 -13.16
N LYS A 40 4.23 -3.80 -12.80
CA LYS A 40 4.27 -5.12 -12.16
C LYS A 40 3.84 -4.97 -10.70
N ILE A 41 2.59 -5.36 -10.43
CA ILE A 41 2.01 -5.30 -9.09
C ILE A 41 2.61 -6.35 -8.18
N PHE A 42 2.86 -7.54 -8.72
CA PHE A 42 3.51 -8.63 -8.02
C PHE A 42 4.87 -8.93 -8.65
N LEU A 43 5.84 -9.28 -7.80
CA LEU A 43 7.16 -9.78 -8.17
C LEU A 43 7.25 -11.20 -7.62
N GLY A 44 6.95 -12.19 -8.47
CA GLY A 44 6.65 -13.56 -8.02
C GLY A 44 5.37 -13.58 -7.18
N ASP A 45 5.40 -14.24 -6.03
CA ASP A 45 4.24 -14.35 -5.12
C ASP A 45 4.14 -13.21 -4.10
N LYS A 46 4.94 -12.15 -4.27
CA LYS A 46 5.03 -11.03 -3.33
C LYS A 46 4.57 -9.74 -3.98
N LEU A 47 3.81 -8.93 -3.23
CA LEU A 47 3.45 -7.59 -3.65
C LEU A 47 4.72 -6.76 -3.86
N ASN A 48 4.75 -5.97 -4.92
CA ASN A 48 5.80 -5.02 -5.19
C ASN A 48 6.01 -4.12 -3.94
N PRO A 49 7.24 -4.01 -3.41
CA PRO A 49 7.53 -3.22 -2.21
C PRO A 49 7.07 -1.76 -2.28
N ASP A 50 7.14 -1.13 -3.45
CA ASP A 50 6.73 0.27 -3.63
C ASP A 50 5.21 0.43 -3.53
N ILE A 51 4.46 -0.54 -4.08
CA ILE A 51 3.00 -0.57 -3.96
C ILE A 51 2.60 -0.86 -2.52
N LEU A 52 3.25 -1.81 -1.87
CA LEU A 52 3.02 -2.11 -0.44
C LEU A 52 3.22 -0.86 0.42
N LYS A 53 4.29 -0.11 0.16
CA LYS A 53 4.60 1.14 0.85
C LYS A 53 3.47 2.17 0.69
N LEU A 54 2.97 2.36 -0.53
CA LEU A 54 1.86 3.28 -0.79
C LEU A 54 0.57 2.85 -0.08
N LEU A 55 0.24 1.55 -0.10
CA LEU A 55 -0.94 1.03 0.59
C LEU A 55 -0.85 1.24 2.11
N VAL A 56 0.33 1.00 2.70
CA VAL A 56 0.59 1.27 4.12
C VAL A 56 0.40 2.76 4.41
N LEU A 57 1.01 3.66 3.63
CA LEU A 57 0.86 5.11 3.83
C LEU A 57 -0.60 5.57 3.75
N ASN A 58 -1.34 5.09 2.74
CA ASN A 58 -2.75 5.40 2.59
C ASN A 58 -3.58 4.90 3.80
N TYR A 59 -3.34 3.67 4.24
CA TYR A 59 -4.01 3.11 5.42
C TYR A 59 -3.72 3.96 6.67
N LEU A 60 -2.45 4.32 6.91
CA LEU A 60 -2.05 5.14 8.06
C LEU A 60 -2.70 6.54 8.03
N ALA A 61 -2.81 7.16 6.85
CA ALA A 61 -3.42 8.47 6.67
C ALA A 61 -4.94 8.47 6.92
N GLN A 62 -5.62 7.35 6.64
CA GLN A 62 -7.05 7.19 6.93
C GLN A 62 -7.30 6.82 8.39
N THR A 63 -6.42 5.98 8.96
CA THR A 63 -6.53 5.51 10.35
C THR A 63 -6.26 6.63 11.34
N SER A 64 -5.33 7.55 11.06
CA SER A 64 -5.09 8.73 11.90
C SER A 64 -6.33 9.63 12.05
N ARG A 65 -7.27 9.57 11.10
CA ARG A 65 -8.52 10.36 11.11
C ARG A 65 -9.69 9.66 11.79
N GLN A 66 -9.68 8.33 11.89
CA GLN A 66 -10.82 7.54 12.38
C GLN A 66 -10.57 6.84 13.73
N ASP A 67 -9.32 6.53 14.08
CA ASP A 67 -8.98 5.64 15.21
C ASP A 67 -8.42 6.37 16.45
N SER A 68 -8.92 7.56 16.77
CA SER A 68 -8.64 8.24 18.04
C SER A 68 -9.04 7.43 19.30
N GLY A 69 -9.60 6.23 19.13
CA GLY A 69 -9.99 5.33 20.23
C GLY A 69 -9.64 3.84 20.08
N VAL A 70 -9.16 3.34 18.93
CA VAL A 70 -8.86 1.90 18.75
C VAL A 70 -7.39 1.70 18.38
N GLY A 71 -6.60 1.29 19.36
CA GLY A 71 -5.14 1.09 19.28
C GLY A 71 -4.70 -0.08 18.39
N ASN A 72 -5.09 -0.08 17.12
CA ASN A 72 -4.73 -1.12 16.16
C ASN A 72 -3.32 -0.94 15.57
N ILE A 73 -2.67 0.21 15.83
CA ILE A 73 -1.33 0.50 15.33
C ILE A 73 -0.39 0.73 16.52
N GLU A 74 0.61 -0.14 16.63
CA GLU A 74 1.75 0.03 17.54
C GLU A 74 2.93 0.56 16.74
N ALA A 75 3.50 1.69 17.14
CA ALA A 75 4.68 2.26 16.49
C ALA A 75 5.79 2.47 17.51
N THR A 76 6.96 1.90 17.22
CA THR A 76 8.22 2.17 17.90
C THR A 76 9.21 2.75 16.90
N PRO A 77 10.35 3.32 17.34
CA PRO A 77 11.38 3.82 16.42
C PRO A 77 11.93 2.77 15.45
N GLU A 78 11.77 1.48 15.76
CA GLU A 78 12.31 0.37 14.96
C GLU A 78 11.28 -0.27 14.02
N LYS A 79 9.99 -0.23 14.39
CA LYS A 79 8.93 -0.89 13.62
C LYS A 79 7.56 -0.25 13.86
N LEU A 80 6.72 -0.33 12.85
CA LEU A 80 5.30 -0.09 12.94
C LEU A 80 4.55 -1.41 12.71
N VAL A 81 3.62 -1.74 13.59
CA VAL A 81 2.83 -2.97 13.56
C VAL A 81 1.35 -2.61 13.47
N ILE A 82 0.71 -3.05 12.40
CA ILE A 82 -0.74 -2.99 12.25
C ILE A 82 -1.30 -4.32 12.75
N LYS A 83 -2.15 -4.25 13.77
CA LYS A 83 -2.79 -5.38 14.42
C LYS A 83 -4.23 -5.53 13.92
N SER A 84 -4.70 -6.77 13.91
CA SER A 84 -6.12 -7.06 13.81
C SER A 84 -6.88 -6.49 15.02
N PRO A 85 -8.21 -6.38 14.96
CA PRO A 85 -9.03 -6.00 16.12
C PRO A 85 -8.85 -6.91 17.35
N LYS A 86 -8.35 -8.14 17.15
CA LYS A 86 -8.03 -9.11 18.22
C LYS A 86 -6.58 -9.00 18.73
N GLY A 87 -5.83 -7.98 18.32
CA GLY A 87 -4.45 -7.74 18.75
C GLY A 87 -3.36 -8.51 18.00
N LYS A 88 -3.71 -9.47 17.12
CA LYS A 88 -2.72 -10.23 16.32
C LYS A 88 -2.04 -9.34 15.28
N PRO A 89 -0.70 -9.36 15.11
CA PRO A 89 -0.02 -8.60 14.07
C PRO A 89 -0.40 -9.10 12.67
N LEU A 90 -0.80 -8.17 11.81
CA LEU A 90 -1.14 -8.42 10.40
C LEU A 90 -0.05 -7.89 9.46
N VAL A 91 0.49 -6.70 9.76
CA VAL A 91 1.52 -6.05 8.94
C VAL A 91 2.62 -5.52 9.84
N ILE A 92 3.88 -5.75 9.46
CA ILE A 92 5.05 -5.22 10.15
C ILE A 92 5.84 -4.39 9.14
N VAL A 93 6.01 -3.10 9.43
CA VAL A 93 6.74 -2.13 8.62
C VAL A 93 8.02 -1.76 9.36
N ARG A 94 9.16 -1.86 8.67
CA ARG A 94 10.49 -1.51 9.20
C ARG A 94 11.15 -0.34 8.47
N ASP A 95 10.39 0.34 7.60
CA ASP A 95 10.86 1.51 6.88
C ASP A 95 10.91 2.72 7.82
N ARG A 96 12.13 3.20 8.11
CA ARG A 96 12.37 4.30 9.04
C ARG A 96 11.66 5.60 8.64
N ASN A 97 11.55 5.88 7.34
CA ASN A 97 10.93 7.11 6.86
C ASN A 97 9.42 7.09 7.14
N ILE A 98 8.76 5.95 6.88
CA ILE A 98 7.33 5.77 7.19
C ILE A 98 7.09 5.87 8.70
N ILE A 99 7.94 5.21 9.49
CA ILE A 99 7.84 5.20 10.96
C ILE A 99 7.96 6.62 11.51
N GLN A 100 8.98 7.38 11.08
CA GLN A 100 9.20 8.75 11.55
C GLN A 100 8.05 9.68 11.14
N GLN A 101 7.56 9.59 9.90
CA GLN A 101 6.42 10.39 9.45
C GLN A 101 5.17 10.11 10.27
N TYR A 102 4.88 8.84 10.56
CA TYR A 102 3.73 8.46 11.38
C TYR A 102 3.85 8.93 12.84
N LEU A 103 5.04 8.79 13.45
CA LEU A 103 5.29 9.25 14.81
C LEU A 103 5.19 10.78 14.92
N ALA A 104 5.76 11.52 13.95
CA ALA A 104 5.69 12.97 13.92
C ALA A 104 4.23 13.49 13.79
N ALA A 105 3.39 12.79 13.02
CA ALA A 105 1.98 13.16 12.85
C ALA A 105 1.12 12.92 14.11
N LYS A 106 1.61 12.14 15.09
CA LYS A 106 0.87 11.81 16.33
C LYS A 106 1.22 12.68 17.53
N THR A 107 2.27 13.50 17.47
CA THR A 107 2.65 14.38 18.58
C THR A 107 1.95 15.73 18.41
N PRO A 108 0.97 16.09 19.24
CA PRO A 108 0.44 17.45 19.26
C PRO A 108 1.49 18.38 19.88
N TYR A 109 1.62 19.59 19.32
CA TYR A 109 2.32 20.70 19.96
C TYR A 109 1.63 21.13 21.25
#